data_AF-A0A6M3M5I0-F1
#
_entry.id   AF-A0A6M3M5I0-F1
#
_cell.length_a   1.000
_cell.length_b   1.000
_cell.length_c   1.000
_cell.angle_alpha   90.00
_cell.angle_beta   90.00
_cell.angle_gamma   90.00
#
_symmetry.space_group_name_H-M   'P 1'
#
loop_
_entity.id
_entity.type
_entity.pdbx_description
1 polymer ?
#
loop_
_entity_poly.entity_id
_entity_poly.type
_entity_poly.pdbx_seq_one_letter_code
_entity_poly.pdbx_strand_id
1 'polypeptide(L)'
;SSFAADQNLLVTNVAGEIGSGLNGHRKRLLALLRDPKVGGIVVEHRDRLARFGSEYIEAAMSASGRRLIVLDSGELKDDLVQDMIDVLTSFCARLYGRRAAKNRAKRAMEAAAQ
;
A
#
# COMPACT_ATOMS: atom_id res chain seq x y z
N SER A 1 0.01 18.47 0.82
CA SER A 1 0.84 19.58 1.35
C SER A 1 0.12 20.38 2.42
N SER A 2 -1.16 20.74 2.25
CA SER A 2 -1.95 21.45 3.28
C SER A 2 -1.88 20.79 4.66
N PHE A 3 -2.22 19.50 4.76
CA PHE A 3 -2.18 18.79 6.06
C PHE A 3 -0.81 18.84 6.76
N ALA A 4 0.29 18.68 6.02
CA ALA A 4 1.62 18.71 6.62
C ALA A 4 1.96 20.10 7.16
N ALA A 5 1.52 21.16 6.49
CA ALA A 5 1.66 22.53 6.97
C ALA A 5 0.82 22.75 8.25
N ASP A 6 -0.42 22.26 8.27
CA ASP A 6 -1.33 22.38 9.42
C ASP A 6 -0.81 21.64 10.66
N GLN A 7 -0.04 20.57 10.47
CA GLN A 7 0.57 19.77 11.53
C GLN A 7 2.00 20.20 11.90
N ASN A 8 2.50 21.32 11.37
CA ASN A 8 3.90 21.77 11.53
C ASN A 8 4.94 20.69 11.16
N LEU A 9 4.62 19.86 10.16
CA LEU A 9 5.52 18.84 9.64
C LEU A 9 6.35 19.40 8.49
N LEU A 10 7.67 19.31 8.60
CA LEU A 10 8.57 19.62 7.50
C LEU A 10 8.51 18.49 6.45
N VAL A 11 8.01 18.80 5.26
CA VAL A 11 8.00 17.85 4.14
C VAL A 11 9.38 17.82 3.49
N THR A 12 10.15 16.76 3.73
CA THR A 12 11.49 16.57 3.15
C THR A 12 11.46 15.87 1.79
N ASN A 13 10.42 15.08 1.51
CA ASN A 13 10.30 14.29 0.29
C ASN A 13 8.83 14.00 -0.02
N VAL A 14 8.49 13.93 -1.32
CA VAL A 14 7.20 13.45 -1.83
C VAL A 14 7.46 12.31 -2.79
N ALA A 15 6.94 11.12 -2.48
CA ALA A 15 7.11 9.93 -3.30
C ALA A 15 5.76 9.35 -3.76
N GLY A 16 5.53 9.34 -5.07
CA GLY A 16 4.46 8.53 -5.68
C GLY A 16 5.07 7.32 -6.39
N GLU A 17 4.46 6.15 -6.35
CA GLU A 17 4.94 4.97 -7.07
C GLU A 17 3.78 4.20 -7.70
N ILE A 18 3.95 3.74 -8.93
CA ILE A 18 2.97 2.89 -9.61
C ILE A 18 3.32 1.43 -9.32
N GLY A 19 2.47 0.76 -8.56
CA GLY A 19 2.61 -0.65 -8.22
C GLY A 19 1.52 -1.11 -7.26
N SER A 20 1.21 -2.42 -7.28
CA SER A 20 0.23 -2.99 -6.35
C SER A 20 0.68 -2.78 -4.90
N GLY A 21 -0.28 -2.54 -4.00
CA GLY A 21 -0.05 -2.51 -2.55
C GLY A 21 0.49 -3.83 -1.99
N LEU A 22 0.40 -4.93 -2.75
CA LEU A 22 0.98 -6.24 -2.44
C LEU A 22 2.46 -6.37 -2.83
N ASN A 23 2.99 -5.41 -3.58
CA ASN A 23 4.39 -5.44 -3.99
C ASN A 23 5.30 -4.90 -2.88
N GLY A 24 5.94 -5.81 -2.14
CA GLY A 24 6.94 -5.50 -1.13
C GLY A 24 8.27 -4.96 -1.67
N HIS A 25 8.46 -4.91 -3.00
CA HIS A 25 9.67 -4.40 -3.64
C HIS A 25 9.51 -3.00 -4.23
N ARG A 26 8.50 -2.24 -3.78
CA ARG A 26 8.28 -0.84 -4.19
C ARG A 26 9.50 0.01 -3.82
N LYS A 27 10.23 0.48 -4.84
CA LYS A 27 11.58 1.05 -4.68
C LYS A 27 11.55 2.37 -3.91
N ARG A 28 10.55 3.22 -4.17
CA ARG A 28 10.43 4.53 -3.51
C ARG A 28 9.96 4.37 -2.07
N LEU A 29 9.03 3.45 -1.80
CA LEU A 29 8.61 3.12 -0.44
C LEU A 29 9.79 2.57 0.38
N LEU A 30 10.53 1.60 -0.16
CA LEU A 30 11.70 1.04 0.52
C LEU A 30 12.79 2.09 0.77
N ALA A 31 12.98 3.04 -0.14
CA ALA A 31 13.92 4.14 0.07
C ALA A 31 13.53 5.02 1.27
N LEU A 32 12.25 5.39 1.40
CA LEU A 32 11.74 6.16 2.55
C LEU A 32 11.87 5.39 3.87
N LEU A 33 11.55 4.10 3.86
CA LEU A 33 11.65 3.27 5.06
C LEU A 33 13.11 3.06 5.50
N ARG A 34 14.05 2.99 4.56
CA ARG A 34 15.49 2.82 4.84
C ARG A 34 16.18 4.10 5.29
N ASP A 35 15.67 5.28 4.93
CA ASP A 35 16.28 6.55 5.32
C ASP A 35 16.00 6.86 6.81
N PRO A 36 17.03 6.84 7.69
CA PRO A 36 16.84 7.13 9.10
C PRO A 36 16.49 8.61 9.37
N LYS A 37 16.70 9.52 8.39
CA LYS A 37 16.37 10.93 8.53
C LYS A 37 14.87 11.20 8.39
N VAL A 38 14.11 10.26 7.84
CA VAL A 38 12.66 10.40 7.67
C VAL A 38 11.97 10.08 8.99
N GLY A 39 11.65 11.10 9.79
CA GLY A 39 10.99 10.95 11.09
C GLY A 39 9.53 10.46 11.03
N GLY A 40 8.88 10.56 9.86
CA GLY A 40 7.55 10.01 9.67
C GLY A 40 7.11 9.98 8.21
N ILE A 41 6.08 9.19 7.93
CA ILE A 41 5.48 9.04 6.60
C ILE A 41 4.00 9.44 6.74
N VAL A 42 3.55 10.35 5.88
CA VAL A 42 2.14 10.72 5.76
C VAL A 42 1.56 10.05 4.54
N VAL A 43 0.39 9.46 4.71
CA VAL A 43 -0.25 8.63 3.69
C VAL A 43 -1.75 8.89 3.73
N GLU A 44 -2.40 8.96 2.56
CA GLU A 44 -3.83 9.32 2.50
C GLU A 44 -4.69 8.22 3.13
N HIS A 45 -4.51 6.99 2.65
CA HIS A 45 -5.16 5.79 3.17
C HIS A 45 -4.13 4.69 3.42
N ARG A 46 -4.46 3.76 4.31
CA ARG A 46 -3.55 2.69 4.72
C ARG A 46 -3.17 1.75 3.56
N ASP A 47 -4.11 1.49 2.65
CA ASP A 47 -3.92 0.63 1.48
C ASP A 47 -2.92 1.20 0.46
N ARG A 48 -2.76 2.53 0.40
CA ARG A 48 -1.73 3.21 -0.38
C ARG A 48 -0.33 2.87 0.13
N LEU A 49 -0.19 2.71 1.45
CA LEU A 49 1.06 2.27 2.05
C LEU A 49 1.33 0.81 1.74
N ALA A 50 0.38 -0.08 2.01
CA ALA A 50 0.45 -1.51 1.70
C ALA A 50 -0.94 -2.12 1.82
N ARG A 51 -1.27 -3.11 0.97
CA ARG A 51 -2.57 -3.79 1.04
C ARG A 51 -2.67 -4.68 2.28
N PHE A 52 -1.55 -5.27 2.70
CA PHE A 52 -1.42 -6.04 3.94
C PHE A 52 -0.12 -5.70 4.65
N GLY A 53 -0.08 -5.91 5.96
CA GLY A 53 1.14 -5.75 6.77
C GLY A 53 1.51 -4.29 7.04
N SER A 54 0.59 -3.37 6.80
CA SER A 54 0.74 -1.96 7.14
C SER A 54 0.94 -1.75 8.65
N GLU A 55 0.30 -2.59 9.47
CA GLU A 55 0.44 -2.71 10.92
C GLU A 55 1.88 -3.02 11.31
N TYR A 56 2.53 -3.93 10.58
CA TYR A 56 3.91 -4.31 10.85
C TYR A 56 4.89 -3.19 10.46
N ILE A 57 4.61 -2.47 9.37
CA ILE A 57 5.40 -1.31 8.97
C ILE A 57 5.27 -0.20 10.03
N GLU A 58 4.05 0.08 10.48
CA GLU A 58 3.76 1.04 11.53
C GLU A 58 4.44 0.70 12.86
N ALA A 59 4.37 -0.58 13.28
CA ALA A 59 5.04 -1.06 14.48
C ALA A 59 6.57 -0.94 14.37
N ALA A 60 7.15 -1.30 13.23
CA ALA A 60 8.59 -1.18 13.00
C ALA A 60 9.07 0.28 12.97
N MET A 61 8.29 1.18 12.37
CA MET A 61 8.54 2.61 12.42
C MET A 61 8.47 3.12 13.87
N SER A 62 7.43 2.76 14.61
CA SER A 62 7.24 3.17 16.00
C SER A 62 8.38 2.71 16.91
N ALA A 63 8.88 1.49 16.70
CA ALA A 63 10.04 0.95 17.43
C ALA A 63 11.33 1.77 17.21
N SER A 64 11.42 2.51 16.10
CA SER A 64 12.54 3.41 15.80
C SER A 64 12.25 4.88 16.10
N GLY A 65 11.17 5.18 16.83
CA GLY A 65 10.75 6.55 17.17
C GLY A 65 10.16 7.32 15.98
N ARG A 66 9.79 6.62 14.90
CA ARG A 66 9.22 7.19 13.68
C ARG A 66 7.71 6.98 13.66
N ARG A 67 6.97 7.84 12.95
CA ARG A 67 5.49 7.79 12.93
C ARG A 67 4.93 7.57 11.52
N LEU A 68 3.92 6.72 11.41
CA LEU A 68 3.04 6.66 10.25
C LEU A 68 1.79 7.51 10.55
N ILE A 69 1.41 8.39 9.64
CA ILE A 69 0.22 9.23 9.78
C ILE A 69 -0.71 8.92 8.60
N VAL A 70 -1.90 8.41 8.91
CA VAL A 70 -2.94 8.09 7.92
C VAL A 70 -4.01 9.18 7.99
N LEU A 71 -4.34 9.81 6.86
CA LEU A 71 -5.29 10.93 6.81
C LEU A 71 -6.74 10.47 6.87
N ASP A 72 -7.05 9.38 6.20
CA ASP A 72 -8.37 8.78 6.15
C ASP A 72 -8.28 7.28 6.46
N SER A 73 -8.95 6.89 7.53
CA SER A 73 -9.01 5.53 8.06
C SER A 73 -10.22 4.73 7.58
N GLY A 74 -11.06 5.28 6.70
CA GLY A 74 -12.25 4.59 6.20
C GLY A 74 -11.89 3.38 5.32
N GLU A 75 -12.21 2.17 5.78
CA GLU A 75 -12.27 0.97 4.94
C GLU A 75 -13.67 0.84 4.34
N LEU A 76 -13.80 0.83 3.02
CA LEU A 76 -15.08 0.66 2.31
C LEU A 76 -15.24 -0.80 1.89
N LYS A 77 -16.48 -1.32 1.85
CA LYS A 77 -16.77 -2.70 1.39
C LYS A 77 -16.19 -3.05 0.02
N ASP A 78 -16.07 -2.07 -0.87
CA ASP A 78 -15.47 -2.24 -2.20
C ASP A 78 -13.98 -2.59 -2.12
N ASP A 79 -13.30 -2.25 -1.01
CA ASP A 79 -11.89 -2.57 -0.81
C ASP A 79 -11.66 -4.07 -0.70
N LEU A 80 -12.51 -4.81 0.01
CA LEU A 80 -12.30 -6.26 0.22
C LEU A 80 -12.38 -7.06 -1.09
N VAL A 81 -13.31 -6.71 -1.99
CA VAL A 81 -13.41 -7.35 -3.31
C VAL A 81 -12.17 -7.01 -4.14
N GLN A 82 -11.73 -5.76 -4.08
CA GLN A 82 -10.54 -5.30 -4.79
C GLN A 82 -9.25 -5.92 -4.23
N ASP A 83 -9.13 -6.17 -2.92
CA ASP A 83 -8.04 -6.93 -2.29
C ASP A 83 -7.93 -8.31 -2.91
N MET A 84 -9.06 -9.01 -2.99
CA MET A 84 -9.09 -10.37 -3.50
C MET A 84 -8.72 -10.42 -4.99
N ILE A 85 -9.21 -9.46 -5.78
CA ILE A 85 -8.80 -9.30 -7.18
C ILE A 85 -7.29 -9.04 -7.30
N ASP A 86 -6.73 -8.16 -6.47
CA ASP A 86 -5.31 -7.81 -6.50
C ASP A 86 -4.43 -9.02 -6.11
N VAL A 87 -4.83 -9.77 -5.09
CA VAL A 87 -4.16 -11.00 -4.63
C VAL A 87 -4.17 -12.05 -5.74
N LEU A 88 -5.35 -12.35 -6.30
CA LEU A 88 -5.48 -13.31 -7.38
C LEU A 88 -4.74 -12.85 -8.63
N THR A 89 -4.72 -11.55 -8.94
CA THR A 89 -3.97 -11.01 -10.07
C THR A 89 -2.47 -11.19 -9.85
N SER A 90 -1.97 -10.93 -8.64
CA SER A 90 -0.57 -11.17 -8.27
C SER A 90 -0.19 -12.64 -8.42
N PHE A 91 -1.01 -13.56 -7.90
CA PHE A 91 -0.80 -15.00 -8.06
C PHE A 91 -0.83 -15.42 -9.53
N CYS A 92 -1.85 -15.00 -10.29
CA CYS A 92 -1.95 -15.33 -11.70
C CYS A 92 -0.80 -14.76 -12.52
N ALA A 93 -0.27 -13.58 -12.18
CA ALA A 93 0.89 -13.01 -12.83
C ALA A 93 2.15 -13.86 -12.61
N ARG A 94 2.31 -14.46 -11.43
CA ARG A 94 3.44 -15.34 -11.08
C ARG A 94 3.29 -16.75 -11.66
N LEU A 95 2.07 -17.30 -11.65
CA LEU A 95 1.79 -18.65 -12.12
C LEU A 95 1.66 -18.74 -13.64
N TYR A 96 1.07 -17.72 -14.28
CA TYR A 96 0.59 -17.80 -15.66
C TYR A 96 1.07 -16.64 -16.55
N GLY A 97 1.88 -15.74 -16.00
CA GLY A 97 2.38 -14.56 -16.69
C GLY A 97 1.40 -13.38 -16.68
N ARG A 98 1.97 -12.18 -16.81
CA ARG A 98 1.26 -10.89 -16.61
C ARG A 98 0.10 -10.67 -17.58
N ARG A 99 0.19 -11.15 -18.83
CA ARG A 99 -0.84 -10.92 -19.86
C ARG A 99 -2.17 -11.59 -19.53
N ALA A 100 -2.13 -12.78 -18.95
CA ALA A 100 -3.32 -13.55 -18.60
C ALA A 100 -3.86 -13.21 -17.20
N ALA A 101 -3.07 -12.53 -16.37
CA ALA A 101 -3.30 -12.42 -14.93
C ALA A 101 -4.65 -11.79 -14.57
N LYS A 102 -4.91 -10.59 -15.10
CA LYS A 102 -6.14 -9.83 -14.82
C LYS A 102 -7.40 -10.60 -15.25
N ASN A 103 -7.39 -11.17 -16.46
CA ASN A 103 -8.53 -11.91 -17.00
C ASN A 103 -8.78 -13.24 -16.27
N ARG A 104 -7.73 -13.86 -15.71
CA ARG A 104 -7.89 -15.08 -14.91
C ARG A 104 -8.39 -14.78 -13.51
N ALA A 105 -7.86 -13.75 -12.85
CA ALA A 105 -8.34 -13.29 -11.55
C ALA A 105 -9.82 -12.91 -11.60
N LYS A 106 -10.24 -12.14 -12.62
CA LYS A 106 -11.65 -11.76 -12.79
C LYS A 106 -12.57 -12.97 -12.94
N ARG A 107 -12.20 -13.94 -13.79
CA ARG A 107 -12.99 -15.17 -13.98
C ARG A 107 -13.09 -16.02 -12.71
N ALA A 108 -12.02 -16.10 -11.94
CA ALA A 108 -12.04 -16.81 -10.65
C ALA A 108 -13.01 -16.14 -9.66
N MET A 109 -13.04 -14.81 -9.62
CA MET A 109 -13.97 -14.04 -8.79
C MET A 109 -15.43 -14.21 -9.25
N GLU A 110 -15.68 -14.13 -10.55
CA GLU A 110 -17.02 -14.34 -11.12
C GLU A 110 -17.56 -15.74 -10.83
N ALA A 111 -16.69 -16.76 -10.87
CA ALA A 111 -17.07 -18.14 -10.54
C ALA A 111 -17.33 -18.36 -9.03
N ALA A 112 -16.65 -17.61 -8.16
CA ALA A 112 -16.83 -17.71 -6.70
C ALA A 112 -18.06 -16.96 -6.16
N ALA A 113 -18.66 -16.08 -6.98
CA ALA A 113 -19.86 -15.33 -6.64
C ALA A 113 -21.16 -16.03 -7.07
N GLN A 114 -21.06 -17.21 -7.68
CA GLN A 114 -22.17 -18.10 -8.07
C GLN A 114 -22.39 -19.17 -7.01
#